data_AF-A0A1F7GII4-F1
#
_entry.id   AF-A0A1F7GII4-F1
#
_cell.length_a   1.000
_cell.length_b   1.000
_cell.length_c   1.000
_cell.angle_alpha   90.00
_cell.angle_beta   90.00
_cell.angle_gamma   90.00
#
_symmetry.space_group_name_H-M   'P 1'
#
loop_
_entity.id
_entity.type
_entity.pdbx_description
1 polymer ?
#
loop_
_entity_poly.entity_id
_entity_poly.type
_entity_poly.pdbx_seq_one_letter_code
_entity_poly.pdbx_strand_id
1 'polypeptide(L)'
;MVKKILLNNQEFTFTENDLPILIHGAHKAGSSLFTITLISKLCMHGSKILFFSGYEMAKDEFRAQVEDIDTDKVEIIKRGDEYDFLKTIENIKDIDERVLLIKNVELLGEKAHLKFKDKTKLVISGDIEKCSFKEELLNIPYRTIILFSDLSNYSKVIPYELQQYEGYIWGSKKGVVKIDVRW
;
A
#
# COMPACT_ATOMS: atom_id res chain seq x y z
N MET A 1 17.63 6.03 3.05
CA MET A 1 17.31 6.76 1.80
C MET A 1 16.19 6.06 1.06
N VAL A 2 15.17 6.81 0.61
CA VAL A 2 14.02 6.26 -0.12
C VAL A 2 14.47 5.68 -1.47
N LYS A 3 14.05 4.45 -1.75
CA LYS A 3 14.40 3.75 -3.00
C LYS A 3 13.63 4.33 -4.19
N LYS A 4 14.14 4.13 -5.41
CA LYS A 4 13.46 4.57 -6.63
C LYS A 4 12.43 3.53 -7.08
N ILE A 5 11.31 4.01 -7.60
CA ILE A 5 10.33 3.20 -8.31
C ILE A 5 10.53 3.47 -9.80
N LEU A 6 10.53 2.41 -10.60
CA LEU A 6 10.57 2.47 -12.04
C LEU A 6 9.20 2.05 -12.61
N LEU A 7 8.75 2.73 -13.66
CA LEU A 7 7.64 2.33 -14.53
C LEU A 7 8.20 2.20 -15.95
N ASN A 8 8.11 1.02 -16.55
CA ASN A 8 8.69 0.73 -17.87
C ASN A 8 10.17 1.16 -17.95
N ASN A 9 10.94 0.86 -16.90
CA ASN A 9 12.35 1.22 -16.73
C ASN A 9 12.66 2.73 -16.64
N GLN A 10 11.65 3.59 -16.50
CA GLN A 10 11.82 5.02 -16.25
C GLN A 10 11.46 5.37 -14.81
N GLU A 11 12.17 6.31 -14.20
CA GLU A 11 11.86 6.74 -12.84
C GLU A 11 10.42 7.26 -12.76
N PHE A 12 9.69 6.75 -11.77
CA PHE A 12 8.30 7.07 -11.56
C PHE A 12 8.03 7.43 -10.10
N THR A 13 7.08 8.34 -9.93
CA THR A 13 6.68 8.91 -8.65
C THR A 13 5.17 8.88 -8.58
N PHE A 14 4.66 8.21 -7.56
CA PHE A 14 3.27 8.28 -7.17
C PHE A 14 3.00 9.57 -6.40
N THR A 15 1.78 10.08 -6.55
CA THR A 15 1.25 11.26 -5.87
C THR A 15 -0.10 10.93 -5.24
N GLU A 16 -0.65 11.84 -4.43
CA GLU A 16 -2.02 11.65 -3.91
C GLU A 16 -3.07 11.59 -5.04
N ASN A 17 -2.77 12.11 -6.23
CA ASN A 17 -3.64 11.98 -7.40
C ASN A 17 -3.70 10.55 -7.95
N ASP A 18 -2.91 9.61 -7.44
CA ASP A 18 -2.96 8.19 -7.84
C ASP A 18 -3.80 7.36 -6.85
N LEU A 19 -4.26 7.95 -5.74
CA LEU A 19 -5.09 7.31 -4.72
C LEU A 19 -6.58 7.22 -5.14
N PRO A 20 -7.34 6.22 -4.65
CA PRO A 20 -6.90 5.06 -3.87
C PRO A 20 -6.06 4.05 -4.67
N ILE A 21 -5.10 3.40 -4.00
CA ILE A 21 -4.20 2.39 -4.59
C ILE A 21 -4.47 1.01 -3.96
N LEU A 22 -4.69 -0.01 -4.80
CA LEU A 22 -4.66 -1.42 -4.42
C LEU A 22 -3.34 -2.06 -4.85
N ILE A 23 -2.66 -2.76 -3.95
CA ILE A 23 -1.43 -3.51 -4.22
C ILE A 23 -1.61 -4.96 -3.79
N HIS A 24 -1.80 -5.85 -4.74
CA HIS A 24 -1.87 -7.28 -4.48
C HIS A 24 -0.52 -7.95 -4.76
N GLY A 25 -0.13 -8.87 -3.89
CA GLY A 25 0.94 -9.81 -4.18
C GLY A 25 0.93 -10.97 -3.20
N ALA A 26 0.95 -12.19 -3.73
CA ALA A 26 1.13 -13.41 -2.97
C ALA A 26 2.47 -13.41 -2.22
N HIS A 27 2.61 -14.33 -1.27
CA HIS A 27 3.83 -14.47 -0.50
C HIS A 27 5.07 -14.57 -1.41
N LYS A 28 6.10 -13.75 -1.12
CA LYS A 28 7.36 -13.61 -1.89
C LYS A 28 7.25 -12.99 -3.30
N ALA A 29 6.11 -12.47 -3.72
CA ALA A 29 5.96 -11.80 -5.02
C ALA A 29 6.72 -10.47 -5.15
N GLY A 30 7.12 -9.87 -4.01
CA GLY A 30 7.90 -8.62 -3.99
C GLY A 30 7.10 -7.35 -3.71
N SER A 31 5.78 -7.46 -3.54
CA SER A 31 4.88 -6.34 -3.24
C SER A 31 5.23 -5.60 -1.95
N SER A 32 5.78 -6.28 -0.94
CA SER A 32 6.05 -5.67 0.37
C SER A 32 7.04 -4.49 0.30
N LEU A 33 8.22 -4.69 -0.30
CA LEU A 33 9.22 -3.61 -0.41
C LEU A 33 8.70 -2.49 -1.32
N PHE A 34 7.96 -2.84 -2.36
CA PHE A 34 7.33 -1.86 -3.24
C PHE A 34 6.36 -0.96 -2.49
N THR A 35 5.44 -1.54 -1.71
CA THR A 35 4.48 -0.80 -0.88
C THR A 35 5.18 0.15 0.08
N ILE A 36 6.23 -0.32 0.77
CA ILE A 36 6.97 0.54 1.70
C ILE A 36 7.68 1.68 0.98
N THR A 37 8.26 1.41 -0.18
CA THR A 37 8.92 2.45 -0.97
C THR A 37 7.90 3.48 -1.48
N LEU A 38 6.73 3.04 -1.92
CA LEU A 38 5.64 3.91 -2.38
C LEU A 38 5.18 4.85 -1.26
N ILE A 39 4.85 4.32 -0.07
CA ILE A 39 4.39 5.16 1.04
C ILE A 39 5.50 6.08 1.56
N SER A 40 6.76 5.63 1.53
CA SER A 40 7.91 6.46 1.90
C SER A 40 8.07 7.64 0.95
N LYS A 41 7.88 7.43 -0.37
CA LYS A 41 7.86 8.53 -1.35
C LYS A 41 6.73 9.52 -1.10
N LEU A 42 5.51 9.05 -0.80
CA LEU A 42 4.40 9.94 -0.46
C LEU A 42 4.71 10.78 0.80
N CYS A 43 5.27 10.15 1.83
CA CYS A 43 5.73 10.82 3.04
C CYS A 43 6.77 11.91 2.74
N MET A 44 7.79 11.59 1.93
CA MET A 44 8.83 12.55 1.52
C MET A 44 8.30 13.71 0.68
N HIS A 45 7.16 13.53 0.01
CA HIS A 45 6.46 14.60 -0.71
C HIS A 45 5.47 15.39 0.16
N GLY A 46 5.47 15.14 1.48
CA GLY A 46 4.72 15.93 2.46
C GLY A 46 3.34 15.38 2.81
N SER A 47 2.94 14.22 2.30
CA SER A 47 1.69 13.56 2.72
C SER A 47 1.76 13.18 4.20
N LYS A 48 0.70 13.48 4.96
CA LYS A 48 0.52 12.91 6.30
C LYS A 48 0.19 11.43 6.16
N ILE A 49 0.81 10.57 6.96
CA ILE A 49 0.67 9.12 6.87
C ILE A 49 0.02 8.56 8.15
N LEU A 50 -0.92 7.64 7.98
CA LEU A 50 -1.30 6.67 9.00
C LEU A 50 -0.90 5.29 8.51
N PHE A 51 0.06 4.67 9.18
CA PHE A 51 0.68 3.41 8.78
C PHE A 51 0.17 2.26 9.64
N PHE A 52 -0.52 1.30 9.02
CA PHE A 52 -0.80 0.00 9.61
C PHE A 52 0.02 -1.13 8.95
N SER A 53 0.64 -1.98 9.78
CA SER A 53 1.10 -3.31 9.39
C SER A 53 1.19 -4.21 10.61
N GLY A 54 0.87 -5.50 10.43
CA GLY A 54 1.08 -6.53 11.44
C GLY A 54 2.53 -6.97 11.64
N TYR A 55 3.50 -6.44 10.87
CA TYR A 55 4.89 -6.87 10.94
C TYR A 55 5.85 -5.68 11.21
N GLU A 56 6.66 -5.77 12.27
CA GLU A 56 7.63 -4.72 12.63
C GLU A 56 8.66 -4.44 11.54
N MET A 57 9.13 -5.47 10.82
CA MET A 57 10.09 -5.30 9.72
C MET A 57 9.59 -4.30 8.64
N ALA A 58 8.28 -4.23 8.40
CA ALA A 58 7.72 -3.28 7.46
C ALA A 58 7.77 -1.84 7.97
N LYS A 59 7.58 -1.65 9.29
CA LYS A 59 7.68 -0.35 9.96
C LYS A 59 9.14 0.10 10.04
N ASP A 60 10.06 -0.83 10.31
CA ASP A 60 11.50 -0.56 10.34
C ASP A 60 12.04 -0.18 8.96
N GLU A 61 11.63 -0.90 7.90
CA GLU A 61 11.99 -0.55 6.53
C GLU A 61 11.47 0.84 6.15
N PHE A 62 10.26 1.21 6.58
CA PHE A 62 9.73 2.56 6.36
C PHE A 62 10.57 3.62 7.07
N ARG A 63 10.91 3.41 8.35
CA ARG A 63 11.80 4.31 9.11
C ARG A 63 13.16 4.46 8.45
N ALA A 64 13.75 3.37 7.98
CA ALA A 64 15.05 3.37 7.30
C ALA A 64 15.02 4.13 5.95
N GLN A 65 13.88 4.14 5.26
CA GLN A 65 13.74 4.88 4.01
C GLN A 65 13.55 6.39 4.23
N VAL A 66 12.76 6.78 5.22
CA VAL A 66 12.41 8.20 5.48
C VAL A 66 13.50 8.96 6.25
N GLU A 67 14.39 8.27 6.99
CA GLU A 67 15.52 8.80 7.78
C GLU A 67 15.17 9.81 8.90
N ASP A 68 14.35 10.82 8.64
CA ASP A 68 13.91 11.85 9.60
C ASP A 68 12.39 11.97 9.59
N ILE A 69 11.72 11.17 10.42
CA ILE A 69 10.26 11.14 10.47
C ILE A 69 9.74 12.32 11.29
N ASP A 70 9.00 13.20 10.63
CA ASP A 70 8.13 14.17 11.28
C ASP A 70 6.96 13.45 11.97
N THR A 71 7.05 13.33 13.30
CA THR A 71 6.08 12.61 14.14
C THR A 71 4.69 13.26 14.14
N ASP A 72 4.57 14.54 13.76
CA ASP A 72 3.26 15.19 13.66
C ASP A 72 2.52 14.76 12.38
N LYS A 73 3.29 14.41 11.33
CA LYS A 73 2.76 13.96 10.03
C LYS A 73 2.60 12.45 9.93
N VAL A 74 3.35 11.67 10.71
CA VAL A 74 3.38 10.21 10.59
C VAL A 74 2.94 9.55 11.89
N GLU A 75 1.82 8.84 11.81
CA GLU A 75 1.36 7.94 12.88
C GLU A 75 1.57 6.49 12.45
N ILE A 76 2.36 5.71 13.22
CA ILE A 76 2.58 4.28 12.97
C ILE A 76 1.88 3.48 14.07
N ILE A 77 0.90 2.66 13.67
CA ILE A 77 0.12 1.83 14.61
C ILE A 77 1.02 0.78 15.25
N LYS A 78 1.05 0.74 16.59
CA LYS A 78 2.08 0.04 17.36
C LYS A 78 1.92 -1.47 17.30
N ARG A 79 0.76 -2.00 17.66
CA ARG A 79 0.60 -3.46 17.90
C ARG A 79 0.30 -4.27 16.64
N GLY A 80 -0.03 -3.61 15.53
CA GLY A 80 -0.25 -4.27 14.24
C GLY A 80 -1.43 -5.25 14.22
N ASP A 81 -2.31 -5.16 15.22
CA ASP A 81 -3.53 -5.94 15.33
C ASP A 81 -4.78 -5.09 15.00
N GLU A 82 -5.90 -5.77 14.73
CA GLU A 82 -7.15 -5.10 14.36
C GLU A 82 -7.69 -4.18 15.46
N TYR A 83 -7.51 -4.53 16.74
CA TYR A 83 -8.00 -3.71 17.84
C TYR A 83 -7.28 -2.36 17.88
N ASP A 84 -5.95 -2.36 17.77
CA ASP A 84 -5.13 -1.15 17.73
C ASP A 84 -5.40 -0.33 16.46
N PHE A 85 -5.67 -1.00 15.34
CA PHE A 85 -6.13 -0.36 14.11
C PHE A 85 -7.43 0.42 14.30
N LEU A 86 -8.48 -0.26 14.76
CA LEU A 86 -9.80 0.33 14.97
C LEU A 86 -9.74 1.49 15.96
N LYS A 87 -9.05 1.28 17.08
CA LYS A 87 -8.87 2.31 18.11
C LYS A 87 -8.13 3.53 17.59
N THR A 88 -7.06 3.34 16.81
CA THR A 88 -6.30 4.47 16.25
C THR A 88 -7.14 5.28 15.28
N ILE A 89 -7.86 4.63 14.36
CA ILE A 89 -8.75 5.32 13.40
C ILE A 89 -9.84 6.13 14.10
N GLU A 90 -10.41 5.62 15.20
CA GLU A 90 -11.46 6.33 15.94
C GLU A 90 -10.96 7.57 16.70
N ASN A 91 -9.67 7.60 17.06
CA ASN A 91 -9.11 8.67 17.88
C ASN A 91 -8.32 9.73 17.10
N ILE A 92 -7.97 9.46 15.83
CA ILE A 92 -7.17 10.37 15.01
C ILE A 92 -8.07 11.43 14.36
N LYS A 93 -7.87 12.70 14.77
CA LYS A 93 -8.77 13.81 14.41
C LYS A 93 -8.70 14.20 12.93
N ASP A 94 -7.54 14.06 12.31
CA ASP A 94 -7.25 14.46 10.93
C ASP A 94 -7.16 13.25 9.98
N ILE A 95 -7.93 12.20 10.24
CA ILE A 95 -7.92 10.95 9.44
C ILE A 95 -8.10 11.20 7.94
N ASP A 96 -8.96 12.15 7.56
CA ASP A 96 -9.29 12.42 6.15
C ASP A 96 -8.18 13.22 5.43
N GLU A 97 -7.26 13.83 6.18
CA GLU A 97 -6.09 14.49 5.63
C GLU A 97 -4.94 13.51 5.38
N ARG A 98 -4.95 12.35 6.05
CA ARG A 98 -3.89 11.34 6.04
C ARG A 98 -4.07 10.34 4.93
N VAL A 99 -2.95 9.95 4.31
CA VAL A 99 -2.86 8.73 3.51
C VAL A 99 -2.82 7.54 4.47
N LEU A 100 -3.90 6.76 4.46
CA LEU A 100 -4.01 5.53 5.22
C LEU A 100 -3.34 4.39 4.42
N LEU A 101 -2.20 3.90 4.92
CA LEU A 101 -1.62 2.65 4.45
C LEU A 101 -2.13 1.50 5.32
N ILE A 102 -2.77 0.52 4.68
CA ILE A 102 -3.14 -0.78 5.26
C ILE A 102 -2.29 -1.85 4.60
N LYS A 103 -1.15 -2.17 5.20
CA LYS A 103 -0.29 -3.25 4.76
C LYS A 103 -0.62 -4.53 5.50
N ASN A 104 -0.63 -5.66 4.78
CA ASN A 104 -1.10 -6.95 5.27
C ASN A 104 -2.58 -6.91 5.62
N VAL A 105 -3.39 -6.41 4.69
CA VAL A 105 -4.84 -6.28 4.84
C VAL A 105 -5.54 -7.61 5.16
N GLU A 106 -4.95 -8.74 4.77
CA GLU A 106 -5.41 -10.09 5.11
C GLU A 106 -5.40 -10.40 6.62
N LEU A 107 -4.74 -9.56 7.44
CA LEU A 107 -4.73 -9.69 8.90
C LEU A 107 -5.92 -9.00 9.57
N LEU A 108 -6.70 -8.24 8.82
CA LEU A 108 -7.87 -7.52 9.31
C LEU A 108 -9.15 -8.30 8.97
N GLY A 109 -10.22 -8.01 9.71
CA GLY A 109 -11.57 -8.49 9.43
C GLY A 109 -12.51 -7.43 8.85
N GLU A 110 -13.76 -7.83 8.65
CA GLU A 110 -14.83 -7.00 8.07
C GLU A 110 -15.07 -5.69 8.85
N LYS A 111 -14.91 -5.69 10.17
CA LYS A 111 -15.11 -4.49 11.01
C LYS A 111 -14.10 -3.41 10.66
N ALA A 112 -12.84 -3.79 10.43
CA ALA A 112 -11.82 -2.88 9.95
C ALA A 112 -12.15 -2.37 8.55
N HIS A 113 -12.60 -3.23 7.63
CA HIS A 113 -13.03 -2.84 6.28
C HIS A 113 -14.08 -1.73 6.31
N LEU A 114 -15.09 -1.83 7.18
CA LEU A 114 -16.12 -0.79 7.33
C LEU A 114 -15.56 0.58 7.73
N LYS A 115 -14.38 0.66 8.37
CA LYS A 115 -13.75 1.93 8.76
C LYS A 115 -12.99 2.61 7.63
N PHE A 116 -12.50 1.87 6.64
CA PHE A 116 -11.65 2.41 5.59
C PHE A 116 -12.27 2.39 4.19
N LYS A 117 -13.35 1.63 3.96
CA LYS A 117 -13.93 1.42 2.61
C LYS A 117 -14.30 2.71 1.87
N ASP A 118 -14.68 3.76 2.60
CA ASP A 118 -15.11 5.05 2.03
C ASP A 118 -13.97 6.09 2.00
N LYS A 119 -12.75 5.72 2.40
CA LYS A 119 -11.60 6.63 2.41
C LYS A 119 -10.99 6.78 1.02
N THR A 120 -10.73 8.04 0.63
CA THR A 120 -10.16 8.37 -0.70
C THR A 120 -8.63 8.40 -0.70
N LYS A 121 -8.01 8.75 0.44
CA LYS A 121 -6.55 8.73 0.61
C LYS A 121 -6.09 7.38 1.18
N LEU A 122 -6.17 6.35 0.35
CA LEU A 122 -6.03 4.96 0.80
C LEU A 122 -5.02 4.19 -0.05
N VAL A 123 -4.12 3.47 0.63
CA VAL A 123 -3.23 2.46 0.04
C VAL A 123 -3.50 1.14 0.75
N ILE A 124 -4.04 0.17 0.02
CA ILE A 124 -4.25 -1.19 0.54
C ILE A 124 -3.21 -2.10 -0.07
N SER A 125 -2.54 -2.89 0.76
CA SER A 125 -1.53 -3.84 0.30
C SER A 125 -1.61 -5.16 1.05
N GLY A 126 -1.55 -6.27 0.32
CA GLY A 126 -1.51 -7.60 0.92
C GLY A 126 -1.83 -8.73 -0.03
N ASP A 127 -2.04 -9.91 0.56
CA ASP A 127 -2.50 -11.08 -0.16
C ASP A 127 -4.04 -11.08 -0.19
N ILE A 128 -4.59 -10.34 -1.14
CA ILE A 128 -6.04 -10.12 -1.31
C ILE A 128 -6.83 -11.44 -1.40
N GLU A 129 -6.22 -12.53 -1.88
CA GLU A 129 -6.85 -13.86 -1.91
C GLU A 129 -7.15 -14.43 -0.52
N LYS A 130 -6.47 -13.93 0.51
CA LYS A 130 -6.64 -14.38 1.90
C LYS A 130 -7.58 -13.50 2.71
N CYS A 131 -8.13 -12.44 2.11
CA CYS A 131 -9.03 -11.53 2.81
C CYS A 131 -10.43 -12.15 2.95
N SER A 132 -11.00 -12.13 4.15
CA SER A 132 -12.38 -12.61 4.37
C SER A 132 -13.44 -11.74 3.69
N PHE A 133 -13.10 -10.49 3.39
CA PHE A 133 -13.95 -9.48 2.73
C PHE A 133 -13.44 -9.13 1.33
N LYS A 134 -12.88 -10.11 0.61
CA LYS A 134 -12.25 -9.92 -0.71
C LYS A 134 -13.19 -9.20 -1.69
N GLU A 135 -14.43 -9.64 -1.80
CA GLU A 135 -15.38 -9.09 -2.77
C GLU A 135 -15.69 -7.61 -2.48
N GLU A 136 -15.94 -7.26 -1.22
CA GLU A 136 -16.15 -5.89 -0.78
C GLU A 136 -14.91 -5.02 -0.98
N LEU A 137 -13.73 -5.58 -0.72
CA LEU A 137 -12.45 -4.92 -0.94
C LEU A 137 -12.23 -4.56 -2.41
N LEU A 138 -12.63 -5.45 -3.33
CA LEU A 138 -12.49 -5.27 -4.78
C LEU A 138 -13.56 -4.35 -5.39
N ASN A 139 -14.64 -4.08 -4.66
CA ASN A 139 -15.67 -3.12 -5.04
C ASN A 139 -15.29 -1.65 -4.76
N ILE A 140 -14.20 -1.40 -4.03
CA ILE A 140 -13.67 -0.05 -3.84
C ILE A 140 -13.19 0.50 -5.21
N PRO A 141 -13.56 1.74 -5.59
CA PRO A 141 -13.19 2.33 -6.88
C PRO A 141 -11.73 2.81 -6.88
N TYR A 142 -10.77 1.88 -6.91
CA TYR A 142 -9.35 2.21 -6.98
C TYR A 142 -9.01 2.97 -8.25
N ARG A 143 -8.27 4.07 -8.10
CA ARG A 143 -7.69 4.79 -9.22
C ARG A 143 -6.48 4.06 -9.79
N THR A 144 -5.76 3.37 -8.92
CA THR A 144 -4.56 2.62 -9.27
C THR A 144 -4.63 1.22 -8.67
N ILE A 145 -4.32 0.23 -9.49
CA ILE A 145 -4.22 -1.17 -9.10
C ILE A 145 -2.84 -1.66 -9.51
N ILE A 146 -2.16 -2.39 -8.62
CA ILE A 146 -0.83 -2.95 -8.87
C ILE A 146 -0.86 -4.42 -8.46
N LEU A 147 -0.57 -5.30 -9.40
CA LEU A 147 -0.57 -6.75 -9.17
C LEU A 147 0.85 -7.29 -9.36
N PHE A 148 1.40 -7.92 -8.32
CA PHE A 148 2.66 -8.67 -8.35
C PHE A 148 2.44 -10.18 -8.55
N SER A 149 1.19 -10.62 -8.50
CA SER A 149 0.74 -11.98 -8.76
C SER A 149 -0.69 -11.94 -9.29
N ASP A 150 -1.17 -13.04 -9.86
CA ASP A 150 -2.54 -13.13 -10.32
C ASP A 150 -3.55 -13.00 -9.17
N LEU A 151 -4.65 -12.33 -9.46
CA LEU A 151 -5.79 -12.15 -8.57
C LEU A 151 -7.02 -12.79 -9.22
N SER A 152 -7.47 -13.91 -8.68
CA SER A 152 -8.59 -14.71 -9.18
C SER A 152 -9.90 -13.93 -9.15
N ASN A 153 -10.73 -14.19 -10.16
CA ASN A 153 -12.04 -13.56 -10.37
C ASN A 153 -11.99 -12.03 -10.47
N TYR A 154 -10.84 -11.47 -10.85
CA TYR A 154 -10.68 -10.04 -11.04
C TYR A 154 -10.52 -9.66 -12.51
N SER A 155 -11.07 -8.51 -12.88
CA SER A 155 -11.08 -8.04 -14.28
C SER A 155 -9.70 -7.62 -14.81
N LYS A 156 -8.74 -7.31 -13.91
CA LYS A 156 -7.38 -6.94 -14.27
C LYS A 156 -6.49 -8.18 -14.20
N VAL A 157 -6.00 -8.60 -15.36
CA VAL A 157 -5.11 -9.76 -15.51
C VAL A 157 -3.75 -9.28 -15.97
N ILE A 158 -2.69 -9.79 -15.33
CA ILE A 158 -1.31 -9.48 -15.71
C ILE A 158 -1.10 -9.93 -17.17
N PRO A 159 -0.69 -9.05 -18.09
CA PRO A 159 -0.71 -9.35 -19.52
C PRO A 159 0.41 -10.28 -20.00
N TYR A 160 1.42 -10.53 -19.17
CA TYR A 160 2.56 -11.39 -19.48
C TYR A 160 3.25 -11.84 -18.19
N GLU A 161 4.13 -12.83 -18.29
CA GLU A 161 4.93 -13.30 -17.17
C GLU A 161 5.83 -12.17 -16.63
N LEU A 162 5.70 -11.88 -15.33
CA LEU A 162 6.52 -10.90 -14.62
C LEU A 162 7.73 -11.57 -14.00
N GLN A 163 8.86 -10.86 -13.96
CA GLN A 163 10.00 -11.32 -13.17
C GLN A 163 9.74 -11.14 -11.68
N GLN A 164 10.54 -11.81 -10.84
CA GLN A 164 10.49 -11.60 -9.39
C GLN A 164 10.70 -10.11 -9.07
N TYR A 165 9.89 -9.56 -8.16
CA TYR A 165 9.87 -8.14 -7.78
C TYR A 165 9.35 -7.17 -8.85
N GLU A 166 8.78 -7.68 -9.94
CA GLU A 166 8.01 -6.89 -10.89
C GLU A 166 6.52 -6.98 -10.58
N GLY A 167 5.84 -5.85 -10.66
CA GLY A 167 4.38 -5.76 -10.64
C GLY A 167 3.89 -5.14 -11.94
N TYR A 168 2.61 -5.32 -12.26
CA TYR A 168 1.97 -4.58 -13.34
C TYR A 168 0.99 -3.55 -12.76
N ILE A 169 1.01 -2.32 -13.27
CA ILE A 169 0.11 -1.24 -12.84
C ILE A 169 -1.04 -1.03 -13.85
N TRP A 170 -2.24 -0.79 -13.32
CA TRP A 170 -3.39 -0.25 -14.04
C TRP A 170 -3.84 1.04 -13.36
N GLY A 171 -4.00 2.11 -14.14
CA GLY A 171 -4.52 3.39 -13.68
C GLY A 171 -4.44 4.43 -14.79
N SER A 172 -4.10 5.67 -14.42
CA SER A 172 -3.74 6.74 -15.37
C SER A 172 -2.53 6.35 -16.25
N LYS A 173 -1.67 5.48 -15.73
CA LYS A 173 -0.56 4.84 -16.44
C LYS A 173 -0.69 3.31 -16.39
N LYS A 174 -0.01 2.63 -17.31
CA LYS A 174 0.04 1.18 -17.40
C LYS A 174 1.45 0.70 -17.71
N GLY A 175 1.83 -0.45 -17.18
CA GLY A 175 3.12 -1.07 -17.48
C GLY A 175 3.73 -1.84 -16.32
N VAL A 176 5.00 -2.22 -16.48
CA VAL A 176 5.77 -2.89 -15.42
C VAL A 176 6.27 -1.88 -14.43
N VAL A 177 6.02 -2.12 -13.14
CA VAL A 177 6.59 -1.39 -12.02
C VAL A 177 7.57 -2.25 -11.24
N LYS A 178 8.67 -1.65 -10.78
CA LYS A 178 9.66 -2.31 -9.92
C LYS A 178 10.45 -1.31 -9.08
N ILE A 179 11.17 -1.81 -8.08
CA ILE A 179 12.13 -1.02 -7.32
C ILE A 179 13.50 -1.06 -8.02
N ASP A 180 14.15 0.09 -8.15
CA ASP A 180 15.54 0.15 -8.61
C ASP A 180 16.44 -0.29 -7.45
N VAL A 181 17.02 -1.48 -7.56
CA VAL A 181 17.88 -2.11 -6.53
C VAL A 181 19.37 -1.95 -6.84
N ARG A 182 19.77 -0.93 -7.61
CA ARG A 182 21.19 -0.64 -7.84
C ARG A 182 21.89 -0.41 -6.49
N TRP A 183 22.76 -1.35 -6.14
CA TRP A 183 23.69 -1.30 -5.03
C TRP A 183 24.88 -0.41 -5.38
#